data_AF-A0A117T0R7-F1
#
_entry.id   AF-A0A117T0R7-F1
#
_cell.length_a   1.000
_cell.length_b   1.000
_cell.length_c   1.000
_cell.angle_alpha   90.00
_cell.angle_beta   90.00
_cell.angle_gamma   90.00
#
_symmetry.space_group_name_H-M   'P 1'
#
loop_
_entity.id
_entity.type
_entity.pdbx_description
1 polymer ?
#
loop_
_entity_poly.entity_id
_entity_poly.type
_entity_poly.pdbx_seq_one_letter_code
_entity_poly.pdbx_strand_id
1 'polypeptide(L)'
;MNAKNEIAEAIGIKLPHTVPGIEYRLLNSTKEEGYTRQLIEYDSYGDKVIAFLLLPEILDKNPAILINHQHNREHHLGKSEVCGLAGNPLQAFGPELVKKGFVVLAPDSICFEERRKNAHGTEPVSEDGDFWQHYNEMCYRIIKGDFLMKKVIDDAMNGITLLSNLPFVDNQCIGTLGHSYGGNTVLFLSALDERIAFSCASGSACTYENRMMNNVGIEMASVIPNFHSKYDIYDLVSCIAPRRLLIVSADDDKYSRDASYIVEKASPAYLELKALHNLYHKRYQGGHGLTKERFDYIIDWLNSNGKQGME
;
A
#
# COMPACT_ATOMS: atom_id res chain seq x y z
N MET A 1 8.01 0.98 25.59
CA MET A 1 7.18 -0.07 24.97
C MET A 1 7.84 -0.40 23.63
N ASN A 2 7.48 -1.43 22.87
CA ASN A 2 8.04 -1.60 21.51
C ASN A 2 7.59 -0.39 20.66
N ALA A 3 8.50 0.32 19.97
CA ALA A 3 8.18 1.53 19.20
C ALA A 3 6.99 1.34 18.25
N LYS A 4 6.85 0.13 17.69
CA LYS A 4 5.69 -0.30 16.91
C LYS A 4 4.35 -0.16 17.64
N ASN A 5 4.28 -0.56 18.90
CA ASN A 5 3.05 -0.46 19.71
C ASN A 5 2.71 0.99 19.99
N GLU A 6 3.71 1.84 20.23
CA GLU A 6 3.48 3.27 20.50
C GLU A 6 3.05 4.01 19.23
N ILE A 7 3.58 3.63 18.06
CA ILE A 7 3.12 4.10 16.75
C ILE A 7 1.69 3.60 16.47
N ALA A 8 1.40 2.33 16.72
CA ALA A 8 0.06 1.78 16.55
C ALA A 8 -0.97 2.54 17.41
N GLU A 9 -0.64 2.78 18.69
CA GLU A 9 -1.45 3.58 19.60
C GLU A 9 -1.64 5.01 19.09
N ALA A 10 -0.57 5.66 18.59
CA ALA A 10 -0.64 7.01 18.03
C ALA A 10 -1.56 7.10 16.80
N ILE A 11 -1.74 6.00 16.06
CA ILE A 11 -2.66 5.91 14.91
C ILE A 11 -4.04 5.35 15.35
N GLY A 12 -4.17 4.85 16.58
CA GLY A 12 -5.39 4.19 17.06
C GLY A 12 -5.59 2.76 16.55
N ILE A 13 -4.54 2.13 16.02
CA ILE A 13 -4.54 0.73 15.57
C ILE A 13 -4.32 -0.19 16.78
N LYS A 14 -5.12 -1.26 16.88
CA LYS A 14 -4.97 -2.28 17.91
C LYS A 14 -4.15 -3.46 17.36
N LEU A 15 -3.04 -3.78 18.04
CA LEU A 15 -2.20 -4.93 17.73
C LEU A 15 -2.32 -6.02 18.81
N PRO A 16 -2.22 -7.32 18.44
CA PRO A 16 -2.25 -7.83 17.08
C PRO A 16 -3.63 -7.62 16.44
N HIS A 17 -3.64 -7.38 15.13
CA HIS A 17 -4.89 -7.27 14.37
C HIS A 17 -5.46 -8.69 14.13
N THR A 18 -6.35 -9.15 15.01
CA THR A 18 -6.86 -10.54 15.04
C THR A 18 -8.26 -10.66 14.47
N VAL A 19 -8.45 -10.28 13.20
CA VAL A 19 -9.68 -10.68 12.49
C VAL A 19 -9.47 -12.11 11.98
N PRO A 20 -10.23 -13.11 12.48
CA PRO A 20 -9.93 -14.52 12.24
C PRO A 20 -10.18 -14.96 10.79
N GLY A 21 -11.03 -14.25 10.06
CA GLY A 21 -11.33 -14.51 8.66
C GLY A 21 -12.08 -13.35 8.03
N ILE A 22 -11.81 -13.09 6.76
CA ILE A 22 -12.57 -12.16 5.93
C ILE A 22 -13.20 -12.98 4.80
N GLU A 23 -14.51 -13.14 4.88
CA GLU A 23 -15.29 -13.69 3.76
C GLU A 23 -15.52 -12.60 2.72
N TYR A 24 -15.49 -12.98 1.44
CA TYR A 24 -15.82 -12.09 0.34
C TYR A 24 -16.94 -12.68 -0.51
N ARG A 25 -17.72 -11.79 -1.13
CA ARG A 25 -18.74 -12.11 -2.11
C ARG A 25 -18.15 -11.88 -3.51
N LEU A 26 -18.25 -12.89 -4.38
CA LEU A 26 -17.92 -12.76 -5.80
C LEU A 26 -19.03 -11.98 -6.51
N LEU A 27 -18.69 -10.85 -7.12
CA LEU A 27 -19.61 -10.01 -7.89
C LEU A 27 -19.53 -10.31 -9.38
N ASN A 28 -18.32 -10.51 -9.90
CA ASN A 28 -18.07 -10.84 -11.30
C ASN A 28 -16.77 -11.64 -11.45
N SER A 29 -16.64 -12.42 -12.52
CA SER A 29 -15.43 -13.16 -12.88
C SER A 29 -15.20 -13.07 -14.38
N THR A 30 -13.99 -12.71 -14.78
CA THR A 30 -13.59 -12.57 -16.19
C THR A 30 -12.31 -13.36 -16.43
N LYS A 31 -12.32 -14.23 -17.45
CA LYS A 31 -11.11 -14.91 -17.90
C LYS A 31 -10.30 -13.94 -18.77
N GLU A 32 -9.09 -13.65 -18.31
CA GLU A 32 -8.13 -12.78 -19.00
C GLU A 32 -7.04 -13.64 -19.64
N GLU A 33 -6.18 -13.04 -20.46
CA GLU A 33 -5.02 -13.73 -21.01
C GLU A 33 -4.01 -14.07 -19.90
N GLY A 34 -3.93 -15.34 -19.51
CA GLY A 34 -2.98 -15.88 -18.54
C GLY A 34 -3.39 -15.77 -17.06
N TYR A 35 -4.64 -15.36 -16.75
CA TYR A 35 -5.16 -15.31 -15.38
C TYR A 35 -6.70 -15.18 -15.35
N THR A 36 -7.30 -15.22 -14.16
CA THR A 36 -8.72 -14.90 -13.93
C THR A 36 -8.82 -13.65 -13.07
N ARG A 37 -9.59 -12.65 -13.50
CA ARG A 37 -9.91 -11.46 -12.68
C ARG A 37 -11.28 -11.61 -12.05
N GLN A 38 -11.35 -11.58 -10.73
CA GLN A 38 -12.60 -11.56 -9.98
C GLN A 38 -12.84 -10.17 -9.40
N LEU A 39 -14.04 -9.64 -9.59
CA LEU A 39 -14.53 -8.49 -8.82
C LEU A 39 -15.18 -9.04 -7.55
N ILE A 40 -14.68 -8.62 -6.40
CA ILE A 40 -15.14 -9.10 -5.10
C ILE A 40 -15.53 -7.93 -4.20
N GLU A 41 -16.37 -8.23 -3.21
CA GLU A 41 -16.74 -7.33 -2.12
C GLU A 41 -16.52 -8.02 -0.79
N TYR A 42 -15.95 -7.33 0.19
CA TYR A 42 -15.84 -7.81 1.56
C TYR A 42 -16.11 -6.72 2.58
N ASP A 43 -16.42 -7.12 3.81
CA ASP A 43 -16.66 -6.20 4.91
C ASP A 43 -15.34 -5.77 5.57
N SER A 44 -15.22 -4.49 5.86
CA SER A 44 -14.15 -3.93 6.67
C SER A 44 -14.73 -2.93 7.67
N TYR A 45 -15.00 -3.43 8.88
CA TYR A 45 -15.56 -2.66 9.99
C TYR A 45 -16.91 -2.00 9.66
N GLY A 46 -17.82 -2.75 9.02
CA GLY A 46 -19.15 -2.30 8.65
C GLY A 46 -19.20 -1.44 7.37
N ASP A 47 -18.07 -1.28 6.69
CA ASP A 47 -17.95 -0.64 5.39
C ASP A 47 -17.62 -1.69 4.32
N LYS A 48 -18.07 -1.46 3.07
CA LYS A 48 -17.82 -2.39 1.96
C LYS A 48 -16.60 -1.98 1.18
N VAL A 49 -15.64 -2.90 1.08
CA VAL A 49 -14.47 -2.75 0.23
C VAL A 49 -14.70 -3.53 -1.05
N ILE A 50 -14.65 -2.84 -2.19
CA ILE A 50 -14.67 -3.45 -3.51
C ILE A 50 -13.23 -3.62 -3.96
N ALA A 51 -12.90 -4.81 -4.47
CA ALA A 51 -11.55 -5.15 -4.88
C ALA A 51 -11.55 -6.03 -6.13
N PHE A 52 -10.45 -5.96 -6.88
CA PHE A 52 -10.12 -7.02 -7.82
C PHE A 52 -9.20 -8.06 -7.15
N LEU A 53 -9.57 -9.32 -7.29
CA LEU A 53 -8.75 -10.48 -6.95
C LEU A 53 -8.32 -11.17 -8.25
N LEU A 54 -7.03 -11.12 -8.57
CA LEU A 54 -6.48 -11.74 -9.78
C LEU A 54 -5.82 -13.05 -9.39
N LEU A 55 -6.26 -14.13 -10.03
CA LEU A 55 -5.83 -15.49 -9.77
C LEU A 55 -4.99 -16.00 -10.95
N PRO A 56 -3.75 -16.45 -10.73
CA PRO A 56 -2.94 -17.05 -11.79
C PRO A 56 -3.57 -18.37 -12.26
N GLU A 57 -3.13 -18.89 -13.41
CA GLU A 57 -3.70 -20.14 -13.95
C GLU A 57 -3.42 -21.36 -13.09
N ILE A 58 -2.30 -21.34 -12.35
CA ILE A 58 -1.87 -22.41 -11.46
C ILE A 58 -1.97 -21.90 -10.02
N LEU A 59 -2.84 -22.55 -9.24
CA LEU A 59 -3.04 -22.29 -7.82
C LEU A 59 -2.38 -23.39 -7.00
N ASP A 60 -1.18 -23.12 -6.51
CA ASP A 60 -0.36 -24.03 -5.70
C ASP A 60 0.62 -23.23 -4.84
N LYS A 61 0.25 -22.99 -3.57
CA LYS A 61 1.05 -22.23 -2.59
C LYS A 61 1.68 -20.96 -3.18
N ASN A 62 0.88 -20.18 -3.88
CA ASN A 62 1.33 -18.99 -4.59
C ASN A 62 1.78 -17.90 -3.61
N PRO A 63 2.79 -17.10 -3.96
CA PRO A 63 2.99 -15.82 -3.30
C PRO A 63 1.77 -14.94 -3.51
N ALA A 64 1.49 -14.05 -2.57
CA ALA A 64 0.38 -13.11 -2.68
C ALA A 64 0.85 -11.67 -2.51
N ILE A 65 0.09 -10.74 -3.09
CA ILE A 65 0.42 -9.32 -2.99
C ILE A 65 -0.81 -8.43 -2.90
N LEU A 66 -0.81 -7.55 -1.90
CA LEU A 66 -1.78 -6.47 -1.77
C LEU A 66 -1.24 -5.21 -2.47
N ILE A 67 -1.93 -4.73 -3.50
CA ILE A 67 -1.55 -3.54 -4.25
C ILE A 67 -2.38 -2.34 -3.80
N ASN A 68 -1.72 -1.31 -3.31
CA ASN A 68 -2.34 -0.04 -2.94
C ASN A 68 -2.16 0.97 -4.08
N HIS A 69 -3.27 1.43 -4.66
CA HIS A 69 -3.26 2.37 -5.78
C HIS A 69 -2.76 3.77 -5.35
N GLN A 70 -2.34 4.57 -6.34
CA GLN A 70 -1.98 5.96 -6.11
C GLN A 70 -3.23 6.85 -6.05
N HIS A 71 -3.04 8.14 -5.79
CA HIS A 71 -4.13 9.12 -5.83
C HIS A 71 -4.13 9.95 -7.11
N ASN A 72 -2.98 10.53 -7.50
CA ASN A 72 -2.78 11.38 -8.69
C ASN A 72 -3.84 12.48 -8.97
N ARG A 73 -4.63 12.90 -7.96
CA ARG A 73 -5.82 13.77 -8.12
C ARG A 73 -6.94 13.14 -8.95
N GLU A 74 -6.90 11.83 -9.15
CA GLU A 74 -7.83 11.07 -9.95
C GLU A 74 -8.54 10.06 -9.04
N HIS A 75 -9.39 10.54 -8.13
CA HIS A 75 -10.11 9.64 -7.19
C HIS A 75 -11.03 8.63 -7.88
N HIS A 76 -11.42 8.88 -9.13
CA HIS A 76 -12.14 7.92 -9.96
C HIS A 76 -11.28 6.69 -10.33
N LEU A 77 -9.96 6.75 -10.12
CA LEU A 77 -9.04 5.64 -10.33
C LEU A 77 -8.64 5.03 -8.99
N GLY A 78 -8.93 3.74 -8.82
CA GLY A 78 -8.54 2.95 -7.66
C GLY A 78 -7.96 1.61 -8.10
N LYS A 79 -8.63 0.52 -7.73
CA LYS A 79 -8.29 -0.85 -8.13
C LYS A 79 -8.16 -1.01 -9.64
N SER A 80 -8.96 -0.28 -10.44
CA SER A 80 -8.92 -0.39 -11.90
C SER A 80 -7.60 0.07 -12.50
N GLU A 81 -6.94 1.08 -11.93
CA GLU A 81 -5.65 1.56 -12.43
C GLU A 81 -4.55 0.51 -12.23
N VAL A 82 -4.44 -0.01 -11.01
CA VAL A 82 -3.41 -1.01 -10.71
C VAL A 82 -3.67 -2.38 -11.33
N CYS A 83 -4.90 -2.62 -11.78
CA CYS A 83 -5.28 -3.79 -12.58
C CYS A 83 -5.21 -3.56 -14.10
N GLY A 84 -4.74 -2.39 -14.57
CA GLY A 84 -4.54 -2.10 -15.99
C GLY A 84 -5.83 -1.91 -16.79
N LEU A 85 -6.93 -1.54 -16.13
CA LEU A 85 -8.23 -1.33 -16.76
C LEU A 85 -8.52 0.14 -17.08
N ALA A 86 -7.83 1.05 -16.40
CA ALA A 86 -7.94 2.50 -16.59
C ALA A 86 -6.63 3.17 -16.16
N GLY A 87 -6.55 4.50 -16.31
CA GLY A 87 -5.44 5.29 -15.78
C GLY A 87 -4.10 5.04 -16.47
N ASN A 88 -3.02 5.20 -15.71
CA ASN A 88 -1.67 5.11 -16.24
C ASN A 88 -1.20 3.65 -16.40
N PRO A 89 -0.81 3.18 -17.60
CA PRO A 89 -0.30 1.82 -17.81
C PRO A 89 0.93 1.48 -16.95
N LEU A 90 1.72 2.47 -16.53
CA LEU A 90 2.87 2.26 -15.64
C LEU A 90 2.47 2.10 -14.16
N GLN A 91 1.17 2.07 -13.84
CA GLN A 91 0.65 1.65 -12.55
C GLN A 91 0.05 0.24 -12.59
N ALA A 92 -0.07 -0.39 -13.77
CA ALA A 92 -0.72 -1.68 -13.98
C ALA A 92 0.13 -2.87 -13.47
N PHE A 93 0.47 -2.84 -12.18
CA PHE A 93 1.28 -3.87 -11.52
C PHE A 93 0.57 -5.22 -11.43
N GLY A 94 -0.76 -5.22 -11.28
CA GLY A 94 -1.56 -6.42 -11.06
C GLY A 94 -1.43 -7.46 -12.17
N PRO A 95 -1.68 -7.12 -13.45
CA PRO A 95 -1.54 -8.05 -14.57
C PRO A 95 -0.12 -8.63 -14.70
N GLU A 96 0.92 -7.84 -14.43
CA GLU A 96 2.30 -8.31 -14.52
C GLU A 96 2.67 -9.28 -13.40
N LEU A 97 2.19 -9.02 -12.17
CA LEU A 97 2.46 -9.88 -11.02
C LEU A 97 1.64 -11.17 -11.06
N VAL A 98 0.36 -11.12 -11.46
CA VAL A 98 -0.44 -12.35 -11.57
C VAL A 98 0.12 -13.29 -12.64
N LYS A 99 0.60 -12.76 -13.77
CA LYS A 99 1.29 -13.56 -14.80
C LYS A 99 2.61 -14.16 -14.32
N LYS A 100 3.21 -13.61 -13.26
CA LYS A 100 4.39 -14.18 -12.57
C LYS A 100 4.04 -15.18 -11.46
N GLY A 101 2.75 -15.51 -11.31
CA GLY A 101 2.26 -16.52 -10.38
C GLY A 101 1.78 -15.98 -9.03
N PHE A 102 1.65 -14.65 -8.88
CA PHE A 102 1.12 -14.06 -7.65
C PHE A 102 -0.40 -14.13 -7.62
N VAL A 103 -0.96 -14.37 -6.44
CA VAL A 103 -2.35 -14.00 -6.14
C VAL A 103 -2.37 -12.51 -5.80
N VAL A 104 -3.08 -11.71 -6.60
CA VAL A 104 -3.08 -10.26 -6.44
C VAL A 104 -4.41 -9.80 -5.89
N LEU A 105 -4.40 -9.00 -4.81
CA LEU A 105 -5.56 -8.27 -4.32
C LEU A 105 -5.33 -6.76 -4.50
N ALA A 106 -6.27 -6.09 -5.16
CA ALA A 106 -6.26 -4.65 -5.37
C ALA A 106 -7.59 -4.05 -4.88
N PRO A 107 -7.67 -3.55 -3.64
CA PRO A 107 -8.86 -2.89 -3.12
C PRO A 107 -8.90 -1.41 -3.49
N ASP A 108 -10.12 -0.88 -3.57
CA ASP A 108 -10.34 0.57 -3.53
C ASP A 108 -10.08 1.11 -2.12
N SER A 109 -9.25 2.15 -2.01
CA SER A 109 -9.18 2.94 -0.79
C SER A 109 -10.47 3.73 -0.56
N ILE A 110 -10.70 4.17 0.66
CA ILE A 110 -11.90 4.95 1.00
C ILE A 110 -11.92 6.25 0.18
N CYS A 111 -13.08 6.60 -0.38
CA CYS A 111 -13.26 7.72 -1.33
C CYS A 111 -12.69 7.52 -2.73
N PHE A 112 -12.33 6.31 -3.13
CA PHE A 112 -11.83 6.02 -4.48
C PHE A 112 -12.76 5.08 -5.24
N GLU A 113 -12.84 5.29 -6.55
CA GLU A 113 -13.57 4.47 -7.52
C GLU A 113 -14.97 4.08 -7.00
N GLU A 114 -15.22 2.82 -6.62
CA GLU A 114 -16.55 2.35 -6.15
C GLU A 114 -16.90 2.78 -4.73
N ARG A 115 -15.93 3.35 -4.00
CA ARG A 115 -16.10 3.88 -2.64
C ARG A 115 -16.29 5.41 -2.65
N ARG A 116 -16.54 5.99 -3.82
CA ARG A 116 -17.02 7.37 -3.96
C ARG A 116 -18.53 7.45 -3.72
N LYS A 117 -18.99 8.58 -3.20
CA LYS A 117 -20.42 8.78 -2.86
C LYS A 117 -21.23 9.36 -4.04
N ASN A 118 -20.57 10.06 -4.95
CA ASN A 118 -21.22 10.88 -5.97
C ASN A 118 -21.07 10.33 -7.39
N ALA A 119 -20.38 9.20 -7.56
CA ALA A 119 -20.13 8.55 -8.83
C ALA A 119 -19.80 7.07 -8.63
N HIS A 120 -19.85 6.31 -9.72
CA HIS A 120 -19.57 4.87 -9.74
C HIS A 120 -18.40 4.55 -10.67
N GLY A 121 -17.67 3.47 -10.35
CA GLY A 121 -16.54 3.01 -11.15
C GLY A 121 -15.53 4.11 -11.48
N THR A 122 -15.08 4.12 -12.74
CA THR A 122 -14.01 4.99 -13.24
C THR A 122 -14.49 6.29 -13.87
N GLU A 123 -15.75 6.69 -13.67
CA GLU A 123 -16.27 7.91 -14.25
C GLU A 123 -15.69 9.15 -13.52
N PRO A 124 -14.97 10.05 -14.22
CA PRO A 124 -14.48 11.26 -13.61
C PRO A 124 -15.64 12.20 -13.29
N VAL A 125 -15.63 12.77 -12.09
CA VAL A 125 -16.45 13.94 -11.75
C VAL A 125 -15.58 15.18 -11.67
N SER A 126 -16.18 16.37 -11.64
CA SER A 126 -15.45 17.62 -11.41
C SER A 126 -14.53 17.50 -10.19
N GLU A 127 -13.27 17.95 -10.31
CA GLU A 127 -12.19 17.76 -9.30
C GLU A 127 -12.63 18.09 -7.86
N ASP A 128 -13.48 19.10 -7.67
CA ASP A 128 -13.94 19.53 -6.36
C ASP A 128 -14.69 18.42 -5.59
N GLY A 129 -15.55 17.64 -6.27
CA GLY A 129 -16.43 16.69 -5.60
C GLY A 129 -15.70 15.58 -4.85
N ASP A 130 -14.76 14.94 -5.53
CA ASP A 130 -13.99 13.83 -4.95
C ASP A 130 -12.92 14.33 -3.96
N PHE A 131 -12.30 15.48 -4.25
CA PHE A 131 -11.39 16.13 -3.32
C PHE A 131 -12.07 16.46 -1.99
N TRP A 132 -13.24 17.09 -2.03
CA TRP A 132 -13.99 17.42 -0.82
C TRP A 132 -14.45 16.18 -0.08
N GLN A 133 -14.78 15.08 -0.77
CA GLN A 133 -15.12 13.83 -0.10
C GLN A 133 -13.95 13.32 0.75
N HIS A 134 -12.74 13.23 0.17
CA HIS A 134 -11.56 12.71 0.87
C HIS A 134 -11.11 13.67 1.99
N TYR A 135 -11.16 14.98 1.73
CA TYR A 135 -10.90 16.01 2.74
C TYR A 135 -11.88 15.91 3.92
N ASN A 136 -13.16 15.72 3.64
CA ASN A 136 -14.18 15.58 4.66
C ASN A 136 -13.99 14.30 5.48
N GLU A 137 -13.61 13.16 4.88
CA GLU A 137 -13.28 11.96 5.65
C GLU A 137 -12.11 12.20 6.64
N MET A 138 -11.06 12.93 6.22
CA MET A 138 -9.99 13.35 7.11
C MET A 138 -10.53 14.21 8.26
N CYS A 139 -11.26 15.29 7.96
CA CYS A 139 -11.78 16.21 8.98
C CYS A 139 -12.76 15.52 9.95
N TYR A 140 -13.71 14.74 9.43
CA TYR A 140 -14.74 14.09 10.25
C TYR A 140 -14.15 13.07 11.21
N ARG A 141 -13.09 12.37 10.80
CA ARG A 141 -12.37 11.42 11.66
C ARG A 141 -11.62 12.15 12.76
N ILE A 142 -10.85 13.19 12.41
CA ILE A 142 -10.10 13.99 13.40
C ILE A 142 -11.04 14.52 14.50
N ILE A 143 -12.21 15.05 14.13
CA ILE A 143 -13.20 15.57 15.09
C ILE A 143 -13.73 14.48 16.04
N LYS A 144 -13.75 13.22 15.61
CA LYS A 144 -14.20 12.07 16.41
C LYS A 144 -13.07 11.38 17.16
N GLY A 145 -11.84 11.90 17.10
CA GLY A 145 -10.66 11.24 17.68
C GLY A 145 -10.23 9.98 16.92
N ASP A 146 -10.56 9.90 15.63
CA ASP A 146 -10.14 8.84 14.69
C ASP A 146 -9.28 9.45 13.57
N PHE A 147 -8.61 8.64 12.76
CA PHE A 147 -7.76 9.13 11.67
C PHE A 147 -8.05 8.45 10.35
N LEU A 148 -7.89 9.20 9.26
CA LEU A 148 -8.04 8.63 7.93
C LEU A 148 -6.98 7.55 7.65
N MET A 149 -5.72 7.73 8.08
CA MET A 149 -4.72 6.64 8.02
C MET A 149 -5.21 5.37 8.71
N LYS A 150 -5.84 5.48 9.88
CA LYS A 150 -6.35 4.31 10.60
C LYS A 150 -7.31 3.50 9.72
N LYS A 151 -8.27 4.15 9.08
CA LYS A 151 -9.21 3.47 8.17
C LYS A 151 -8.49 2.83 6.98
N VAL A 152 -7.54 3.54 6.38
CA VAL A 152 -6.75 3.02 5.25
C VAL A 152 -5.96 1.76 5.67
N ILE A 153 -5.36 1.76 6.85
CA ILE A 153 -4.61 0.62 7.38
C ILE A 153 -5.52 -0.51 7.85
N ASP A 154 -6.64 -0.24 8.51
CA ASP A 154 -7.64 -1.24 8.90
C ASP A 154 -8.15 -2.00 7.65
N ASP A 155 -8.46 -1.27 6.57
CA ASP A 155 -8.88 -1.87 5.30
C ASP A 155 -7.78 -2.74 4.67
N ALA A 156 -6.54 -2.24 4.65
CA ALA A 156 -5.41 -2.98 4.11
C ALA A 156 -5.06 -4.23 4.95
N MET A 157 -5.12 -4.14 6.28
CA MET A 157 -4.94 -5.29 7.18
C MET A 157 -6.02 -6.36 6.98
N ASN A 158 -7.26 -5.95 6.68
CA ASN A 158 -8.32 -6.88 6.28
C ASN A 158 -8.05 -7.50 4.90
N GLY A 159 -7.47 -6.75 3.95
CA GLY A 159 -6.97 -7.30 2.69
C GLY A 159 -5.88 -8.37 2.89
N ILE A 160 -4.93 -8.14 3.80
CA ILE A 160 -3.92 -9.14 4.18
C ILE A 160 -4.59 -10.36 4.85
N THR A 161 -5.57 -10.15 5.73
CA THR A 161 -6.37 -11.23 6.32
C THR A 161 -7.06 -12.07 5.24
N LEU A 162 -7.72 -11.43 4.26
CA LEU A 162 -8.36 -12.11 3.15
C LEU A 162 -7.35 -12.98 2.38
N LEU A 163 -6.24 -12.40 1.94
CA LEU A 163 -5.17 -13.13 1.25
C LEU A 163 -4.69 -14.34 2.06
N SER A 164 -4.44 -14.15 3.36
CA SER A 164 -3.92 -15.20 4.23
C SER A 164 -4.88 -16.37 4.50
N ASN A 165 -6.17 -16.19 4.18
CA ASN A 165 -7.21 -17.22 4.32
C ASN A 165 -7.50 -17.95 2.99
N LEU A 166 -6.91 -17.53 1.87
CA LEU A 166 -7.05 -18.25 0.61
C LEU A 166 -6.23 -19.55 0.66
N PRO A 167 -6.82 -20.73 0.41
CA PRO A 167 -6.17 -22.03 0.65
C PRO A 167 -4.96 -22.31 -0.25
N PHE A 168 -4.78 -21.51 -1.30
CA PHE A 168 -3.69 -21.61 -2.27
C PHE A 168 -2.63 -20.52 -2.11
N VAL A 169 -2.74 -19.66 -1.09
CA VAL A 169 -1.73 -18.63 -0.78
C VAL A 169 -0.72 -19.18 0.23
N ASP A 170 0.57 -18.94 -0.03
CA ASP A 170 1.61 -19.15 0.97
C ASP A 170 1.69 -17.95 1.91
N ASN A 171 1.32 -18.18 3.18
CA ASN A 171 1.33 -17.16 4.23
C ASN A 171 2.73 -16.67 4.60
N GLN A 172 3.81 -17.34 4.18
CA GLN A 172 5.19 -16.84 4.31
C GLN A 172 5.61 -15.91 3.17
N CYS A 173 4.80 -15.83 2.11
CA CYS A 173 5.11 -15.09 0.87
C CYS A 173 4.05 -14.02 0.54
N ILE A 174 3.46 -13.39 1.56
CA ILE A 174 2.54 -12.26 1.37
C ILE A 174 3.33 -10.95 1.36
N GLY A 175 3.19 -10.17 0.30
CA GLY A 175 3.79 -8.85 0.18
C GLY A 175 2.79 -7.72 -0.02
N THR A 176 3.30 -6.49 -0.09
CA THR A 176 2.51 -5.32 -0.47
C THR A 176 3.32 -4.33 -1.31
N LEU A 177 2.65 -3.64 -2.22
CA LEU A 177 3.27 -2.59 -3.05
C LEU A 177 2.35 -1.37 -3.18
N GLY A 178 2.95 -0.22 -3.43
CA GLY A 178 2.20 0.98 -3.78
C GLY A 178 3.10 2.11 -4.24
N HIS A 179 2.52 3.03 -5.01
CA HIS A 179 3.17 4.25 -5.47
C HIS A 179 2.47 5.48 -4.90
N SER A 180 3.23 6.51 -4.52
CA SER A 180 2.72 7.79 -4.01
C SER A 180 1.80 7.60 -2.79
N TYR A 181 0.49 7.87 -2.91
CA TYR A 181 -0.50 7.55 -1.87
C TYR A 181 -0.40 6.10 -1.39
N GLY A 182 -0.45 5.13 -2.31
CA GLY A 182 -0.30 3.72 -1.96
C GLY A 182 1.07 3.39 -1.38
N GLY A 183 2.12 4.14 -1.75
CA GLY A 183 3.44 4.00 -1.16
C GLY A 183 3.49 4.46 0.31
N ASN A 184 2.70 5.48 0.70
CA ASN A 184 2.52 5.84 2.11
C ASN A 184 1.80 4.71 2.85
N THR A 185 0.72 4.19 2.28
CA THR A 185 -0.01 3.03 2.84
C THR A 185 0.93 1.86 3.10
N VAL A 186 1.83 1.53 2.16
CA VAL A 186 2.82 0.45 2.34
C VAL A 186 3.72 0.68 3.56
N LEU A 187 4.23 1.89 3.77
CA LEU A 187 5.16 2.17 4.88
C LEU A 187 4.46 2.01 6.25
N PHE A 188 3.26 2.56 6.38
CA PHE A 188 2.47 2.44 7.61
C PHE A 188 1.98 0.99 7.82
N LEU A 189 1.43 0.35 6.79
CA LEU A 189 0.92 -1.01 6.86
C LEU A 189 2.03 -1.99 7.24
N SER A 190 3.16 -1.92 6.53
CA SER A 190 4.27 -2.85 6.75
C SER A 190 4.88 -2.67 8.12
N ALA A 191 4.91 -1.46 8.70
CA ALA A 191 5.38 -1.25 10.07
C ALA A 191 4.50 -1.97 11.12
N LEU A 192 3.19 -2.06 10.86
CA LEU A 192 2.17 -2.48 11.84
C LEU A 192 1.67 -3.92 11.64
N ASP A 193 1.76 -4.48 10.43
CA ASP A 193 1.34 -5.85 10.13
C ASP A 193 2.54 -6.75 9.84
N GLU A 194 2.86 -7.64 10.77
CA GLU A 194 4.01 -8.55 10.68
C GLU A 194 3.81 -9.71 9.69
N ARG A 195 2.60 -9.92 9.19
CA ARG A 195 2.30 -10.96 8.18
C ARG A 195 2.89 -10.63 6.81
N ILE A 196 3.26 -9.38 6.58
CA ILE A 196 3.85 -8.91 5.33
C ILE A 196 5.34 -9.27 5.31
N ALA A 197 5.74 -10.21 4.47
CA ALA A 197 7.10 -10.70 4.33
C ALA A 197 8.02 -9.76 3.53
N PHE A 198 7.47 -9.08 2.52
CA PHE A 198 8.21 -8.12 1.69
C PHE A 198 7.31 -6.95 1.23
N SER A 199 7.89 -5.77 1.10
CA SER A 199 7.16 -4.53 0.83
C SER A 199 7.89 -3.62 -0.16
N CYS A 200 7.15 -2.92 -1.02
CA CYS A 200 7.70 -1.94 -1.96
C CYS A 200 6.95 -0.61 -1.87
N ALA A 201 7.62 0.43 -1.38
CA ALA A 201 7.12 1.80 -1.32
C ALA A 201 7.82 2.66 -2.37
N SER A 202 7.07 3.15 -3.36
CA SER A 202 7.60 3.97 -4.45
C SER A 202 7.07 5.40 -4.38
N GLY A 203 7.95 6.40 -4.52
CA GLY A 203 7.54 7.81 -4.63
C GLY A 203 6.82 8.37 -3.41
N SER A 204 7.05 7.82 -2.21
CA SER A 204 6.30 8.16 -0.99
C SER A 204 7.16 8.43 0.25
N ALA A 205 8.37 7.86 0.31
CA ALA A 205 9.24 7.96 1.48
C ALA A 205 9.84 9.36 1.61
N CYS A 206 9.14 10.26 2.30
CA CYS A 206 9.58 11.62 2.59
C CYS A 206 9.12 12.05 3.98
N THR A 207 10.04 12.59 4.79
CA THR A 207 9.75 12.89 6.20
C THR A 207 8.72 14.01 6.34
N TYR A 208 7.99 14.01 7.46
CA TYR A 208 7.10 15.13 7.80
C TYR A 208 7.89 16.44 7.94
N GLU A 209 9.08 16.37 8.56
CA GLU A 209 10.00 17.51 8.68
C GLU A 209 10.34 18.12 7.31
N ASN A 210 10.81 17.27 6.37
CA ASN A 210 11.18 17.74 5.03
C ASN A 210 9.99 18.36 4.30
N ARG A 211 8.81 17.73 4.39
CA ARG A 211 7.59 18.26 3.77
C ARG A 211 7.24 19.64 4.29
N MET A 212 7.25 19.83 5.61
CA MET A 212 6.92 21.12 6.24
C MET A 212 7.97 22.19 5.91
N MET A 213 9.26 21.89 6.02
CA MET A 213 10.34 22.82 5.71
C MET A 213 10.33 23.29 4.25
N ASN A 214 9.85 22.45 3.34
CA ASN A 214 9.85 22.72 1.90
C ASN A 214 8.47 23.08 1.34
N ASN A 215 7.47 23.34 2.20
CA ASN A 215 6.09 23.66 1.81
C ASN A 215 5.48 22.63 0.82
N VAL A 216 5.72 21.35 1.07
CA VAL A 216 5.15 20.23 0.33
C VAL A 216 3.92 19.73 1.07
N GLY A 217 2.79 19.59 0.36
CA GLY A 217 1.54 19.14 0.96
C GLY A 217 1.67 17.78 1.69
N ILE A 218 0.99 17.67 2.82
CA ILE A 218 0.80 16.41 3.54
C ILE A 218 -0.40 15.69 2.91
N GLU A 219 -0.22 14.40 2.61
CA GLU A 219 -1.31 13.57 2.11
C GLU A 219 -2.39 13.43 3.21
N MET A 220 -3.68 13.46 2.83
CA MET A 220 -4.80 13.57 3.77
C MET A 220 -4.85 12.44 4.80
N ALA A 221 -4.61 11.19 4.39
CA ALA A 221 -4.53 10.08 5.33
C ALA A 221 -3.37 10.27 6.31
N SER A 222 -2.25 10.82 5.86
CA SER A 222 -1.04 11.08 6.63
C SER A 222 -1.18 12.25 7.64
N VAL A 223 -2.32 12.94 7.71
CA VAL A 223 -2.60 13.95 8.74
C VAL A 223 -3.02 13.26 10.04
N ILE A 224 -2.03 13.00 10.89
CA ILE A 224 -2.20 12.33 12.18
C ILE A 224 -1.76 13.31 13.28
N PRO A 225 -2.70 13.88 14.06
CA PRO A 225 -2.40 14.84 15.12
C PRO A 225 -1.29 14.34 16.06
N ASN A 226 -0.31 15.20 16.32
CA ASN A 226 0.82 14.95 17.22
C ASN A 226 1.74 13.76 16.85
N PHE A 227 1.66 13.22 15.63
CA PHE A 227 2.53 12.11 15.20
C PHE A 227 4.00 12.56 15.10
N HIS A 228 4.26 13.65 14.37
CA HIS A 228 5.61 14.17 14.13
C HIS A 228 6.33 14.72 15.38
N SER A 229 5.64 14.91 16.50
CA SER A 229 6.34 15.28 17.76
C SER A 229 7.14 14.13 18.35
N LYS A 230 6.91 12.89 17.88
CA LYS A 230 7.56 11.68 18.38
C LYS A 230 8.10 10.77 17.29
N TYR A 231 7.41 10.68 16.15
CA TYR A 231 7.72 9.73 15.09
C TYR A 231 7.77 10.38 13.71
N ASP A 232 8.58 9.84 12.83
CA ASP A 232 8.59 10.16 11.41
C ASP A 232 8.64 8.87 10.56
N ILE A 233 8.74 9.02 9.25
CA ILE A 233 8.74 7.91 8.29
C ILE A 233 9.89 6.93 8.55
N TYR A 234 11.05 7.39 9.05
CA TYR A 234 12.16 6.48 9.39
C TYR A 234 11.85 5.58 10.60
N ASP A 235 10.96 5.99 11.52
CA ASP A 235 10.54 5.14 12.63
C ASP A 235 9.63 4.00 12.14
N LEU A 236 8.77 4.29 11.16
CA LEU A 236 7.99 3.28 10.46
C LEU A 236 8.91 2.27 9.75
N VAL A 237 9.90 2.77 9.00
CA VAL A 237 10.86 1.90 8.30
C VAL A 237 11.65 1.03 9.29
N SER A 238 12.03 1.58 10.44
CA SER A 238 12.71 0.84 11.50
C SER A 238 11.83 -0.31 12.05
N CYS A 239 10.53 -0.09 12.18
CA CYS A 239 9.57 -1.12 12.64
C CYS A 239 9.33 -2.25 11.64
N ILE A 240 9.74 -2.09 10.37
CA ILE A 240 9.66 -3.13 9.34
C ILE A 240 10.77 -4.17 9.52
N ALA A 241 11.90 -3.80 10.11
CA ALA A 241 13.01 -4.71 10.37
C ALA A 241 12.53 -5.98 11.11
N PRO A 242 13.05 -7.18 10.75
CA PRO A 242 14.09 -7.45 9.76
C PRO A 242 13.56 -7.72 8.34
N ARG A 243 12.28 -7.43 8.06
CA ARG A 243 11.58 -7.84 6.83
C ARG A 243 12.02 -7.02 5.63
N ARG A 244 11.81 -7.56 4.43
CA ARG A 244 12.36 -6.95 3.20
C ARG A 244 11.55 -5.73 2.80
N LEU A 245 12.24 -4.61 2.57
CA LEU A 245 11.64 -3.36 2.12
C LEU A 245 12.43 -2.79 0.95
N LEU A 246 11.75 -2.49 -0.14
CA LEU A 246 12.26 -1.66 -1.22
C LEU A 246 11.64 -0.26 -1.14
N ILE A 247 12.51 0.75 -1.02
CA ILE A 247 12.15 2.16 -1.23
C ILE A 247 12.64 2.59 -2.60
N VAL A 248 11.71 3.04 -3.45
CA VAL A 248 12.02 3.64 -4.76
C VAL A 248 11.77 5.15 -4.70
N SER A 249 12.76 5.94 -5.10
CA SER A 249 12.70 7.41 -5.06
C SER A 249 13.31 8.03 -6.31
N ALA A 250 13.10 9.33 -6.49
CA ALA A 250 13.73 10.08 -7.57
C ALA A 250 14.17 11.47 -7.13
N ASP A 251 15.19 12.02 -7.81
CA ASP A 251 15.85 13.27 -7.42
C ASP A 251 14.93 14.49 -7.41
N ASP A 252 14.03 14.60 -8.40
CA ASP A 252 13.10 15.73 -8.52
C ASP A 252 11.75 15.44 -7.88
N ASP A 253 11.57 14.25 -7.28
CA ASP A 253 10.34 13.89 -6.60
C ASP A 253 10.31 14.46 -5.17
N LYS A 254 9.59 15.56 -5.00
CA LYS A 254 9.35 16.18 -3.68
C LYS A 254 8.68 15.25 -2.65
N TYR A 255 8.01 14.18 -3.11
CA TYR A 255 7.33 13.23 -2.24
C TYR A 255 8.21 12.06 -1.79
N SER A 256 9.43 11.95 -2.31
CA SER A 256 10.44 10.96 -1.89
C SER A 256 11.86 11.53 -1.74
N ARG A 257 11.96 12.87 -1.64
CA ARG A 257 13.20 13.65 -1.75
C ARG A 257 14.30 13.21 -0.78
N ASP A 258 13.95 12.95 0.47
CA ASP A 258 14.87 12.56 1.54
C ASP A 258 14.78 11.07 1.90
N ALA A 259 14.34 10.22 0.95
CA ALA A 259 14.32 8.77 1.12
C ALA A 259 15.69 8.19 1.54
N SER A 260 16.81 8.74 1.05
CA SER A 260 18.16 8.32 1.48
C SER A 260 18.40 8.58 2.96
N TYR A 261 17.93 9.71 3.49
CA TYR A 261 18.03 10.04 4.91
C TYR A 261 17.17 9.10 5.77
N ILE A 262 15.96 8.78 5.29
CA ILE A 262 15.09 7.79 5.93
C ILE A 262 15.77 6.43 6.04
N VAL A 263 16.38 5.96 4.94
CA VAL A 263 17.10 4.67 4.90
C VAL A 263 18.29 4.69 5.85
N GLU A 264 19.07 5.77 5.88
CA GLU A 264 20.18 5.95 6.81
C GLU A 264 19.72 5.87 8.27
N LYS A 265 18.64 6.59 8.62
CA LYS A 265 18.08 6.60 9.99
C LYS A 265 17.51 5.27 10.43
N ALA A 266 16.94 4.48 9.52
CA ALA A 266 16.37 3.18 9.85
C ALA A 266 17.39 2.02 9.81
N SER A 267 18.55 2.23 9.18
CA SER A 267 19.59 1.20 9.04
C SER A 267 20.07 0.59 10.38
N PRO A 268 20.20 1.35 11.50
CA PRO A 268 20.56 0.77 12.79
C PRO A 268 19.64 -0.36 13.27
N ALA A 269 18.31 -0.23 13.10
CA ALA A 269 17.35 -1.26 13.49
C ALA A 269 17.53 -2.56 12.70
N TYR A 270 17.84 -2.45 11.40
CA TYR A 270 18.17 -3.61 10.57
C TYR A 270 19.54 -4.21 10.91
N LEU A 271 20.54 -3.37 11.23
CA LEU A 271 21.89 -3.82 11.61
C LEU A 271 21.87 -4.63 12.90
N GLU A 272 21.12 -4.19 13.91
CA GLU A 272 20.96 -4.91 15.18
C GLU A 272 20.42 -6.33 14.97
N LEU A 273 19.51 -6.49 14.01
CA LEU A 273 18.91 -7.77 13.62
C LEU A 273 19.70 -8.52 12.54
N LYS A 274 20.91 -8.04 12.18
CA LYS A 274 21.77 -8.62 11.11
C LYS A 274 21.06 -8.72 9.75
N ALA A 275 20.13 -7.82 9.49
CA ALA A 275 19.23 -7.83 8.35
C ALA A 275 19.41 -6.62 7.42
N LEU A 276 20.50 -5.85 7.50
CA LEU A 276 20.69 -4.66 6.64
C LEU A 276 20.54 -4.95 5.14
N HIS A 277 20.88 -6.16 4.70
CA HIS A 277 20.68 -6.62 3.33
C HIS A 277 19.21 -6.74 2.90
N ASN A 278 18.25 -6.62 3.82
CA ASN A 278 16.82 -6.61 3.55
C ASN A 278 16.25 -5.19 3.34
N LEU A 279 17.01 -4.14 3.61
CA LEU A 279 16.62 -2.75 3.37
C LEU A 279 17.24 -2.26 2.05
N TYR A 280 16.40 -2.12 1.02
CA TYR A 280 16.80 -1.72 -0.32
C TYR A 280 16.37 -0.27 -0.59
N HIS A 281 17.28 0.51 -1.18
CA HIS A 281 16.98 1.84 -1.69
C HIS A 281 17.43 1.95 -3.14
N LYS A 282 16.49 2.22 -4.05
CA LYS A 282 16.79 2.49 -5.46
C LYS A 282 16.37 3.91 -5.80
N ARG A 283 17.34 4.75 -6.13
CA ARG A 283 17.15 6.15 -6.50
C ARG A 283 17.38 6.35 -8.00
N TYR A 284 16.47 7.09 -8.64
CA TYR A 284 16.50 7.40 -10.06
C TYR A 284 16.60 8.90 -10.32
N GLN A 285 17.04 9.27 -11.53
CA GLN A 285 16.92 10.64 -12.03
C GLN A 285 15.47 10.93 -12.46
N GLY A 286 15.02 12.18 -12.30
CA GLY A 286 13.71 12.66 -12.78
C GLY A 286 12.64 12.82 -11.70
N GLY A 287 11.39 12.99 -12.13
CA GLY A 287 10.26 13.39 -11.28
C GLY A 287 9.48 12.24 -10.62
N HIS A 288 8.28 12.58 -10.16
CA HIS A 288 7.40 11.72 -9.35
C HIS A 288 6.87 10.49 -10.10
N GLY A 289 6.39 10.67 -11.33
CA GLY A 289 5.77 9.59 -12.10
C GLY A 289 6.71 8.41 -12.34
N LEU A 290 6.13 7.20 -12.42
CA LEU A 290 6.88 6.01 -12.80
C LEU A 290 7.36 6.10 -14.25
N THR A 291 8.56 5.59 -14.49
CA THR A 291 9.07 5.30 -15.83
C THR A 291 8.99 3.79 -16.07
N LYS A 292 9.11 3.36 -17.33
CA LYS A 292 9.17 1.92 -17.66
C LYS A 292 10.29 1.20 -16.91
N GLU A 293 11.48 1.80 -16.84
CA GLU A 293 12.62 1.27 -16.08
C GLU A 293 12.28 1.06 -14.59
N ARG A 294 11.66 2.05 -13.95
CA ARG A 294 11.26 1.95 -12.53
C ARG A 294 10.21 0.88 -12.32
N PHE A 295 9.22 0.81 -13.21
CA PHE A 295 8.16 -0.18 -13.17
C PHE A 295 8.73 -1.61 -13.31
N ASP A 296 9.57 -1.84 -14.32
CA ASP A 296 10.17 -3.16 -14.57
C ASP A 296 11.06 -3.59 -13.39
N TYR A 297 11.86 -2.67 -12.83
CA TYR A 297 12.68 -2.95 -11.64
C TYR A 297 11.83 -3.35 -10.42
N ILE A 298 10.71 -2.66 -10.17
CA ILE A 298 9.79 -2.99 -9.07
C ILE A 298 9.20 -4.40 -9.28
N ILE A 299 8.71 -4.68 -10.48
CA ILE A 299 8.13 -6.00 -10.82
C ILE A 299 9.15 -7.12 -10.61
N ASP A 300 10.40 -6.94 -11.07
CA ASP A 300 11.42 -7.97 -10.96
C ASP A 300 11.92 -8.15 -9.52
N TRP A 301 12.02 -7.08 -8.74
CA TRP A 301 12.33 -7.17 -7.31
C TRP A 301 11.23 -7.91 -6.55
N LEU A 302 9.95 -7.58 -6.78
CA LEU A 302 8.82 -8.27 -6.15
C LEU A 302 8.78 -9.75 -6.51
N ASN A 303 8.94 -10.07 -7.80
CA ASN A 303 8.97 -11.44 -8.28
C ASN A 303 10.09 -12.28 -7.65
N SER A 304 11.27 -11.70 -7.49
CA SER A 304 12.39 -12.38 -6.83
C SER A 304 12.10 -12.65 -5.36
N ASN A 305 11.49 -11.70 -4.65
CA ASN A 305 11.21 -11.82 -3.21
C ASN A 305 10.00 -12.70 -2.89
N GLY A 306 8.99 -12.74 -3.76
CA GLY A 306 7.86 -13.68 -3.62
C GLY A 306 8.27 -15.14 -3.84
N LYS A 307 9.39 -15.41 -4.51
CA LYS A 307 9.90 -16.77 -4.73
C LYS A 307 10.85 -17.27 -3.63
N GLN A 308 11.46 -16.38 -2.87
CA GLN A 308 12.43 -16.74 -1.83
C GLN A 308 11.86 -17.50 -0.62
N GLY A 309 10.52 -17.60 -0.47
CA GLY A 309 9.91 -18.46 0.55
C GLY A 309 9.49 -19.84 0.02
N MET A 310 9.71 -20.13 -1.27
CA MET A 310 9.41 -21.43 -1.90
C MET A 310 10.62 -22.39 -1.98
N GLU A 311 11.80 -21.96 -1.49
CA GLU A 311 13.01 -22.78 -1.35
C GLU A 311 13.21 -23.22 0.12
#